data_AF-A0A916FTX2-F1
#
_entry.id   AF-A0A916FTX2-F1
#
_cell.length_a   1.000
_cell.length_b   1.000
_cell.length_c   1.000
_cell.angle_alpha   90.00
_cell.angle_beta   90.00
_cell.angle_gamma   90.00
#
_symmetry.space_group_name_H-M   'P 1'
#
loop_
_entity.id
_entity.type
_entity.pdbx_description
1 polymer ?
#
loop_
_entity_poly.entity_id
_entity_poly.type
_entity_poly.pdbx_seq_one_letter_code
_entity_poly.pdbx_strand_id
1 'polypeptide(L)' 'MKILVTGGAGFIGSHVVDVLIEAGHSVAVVDCLWEHGGGRMENLNPRATFYKMDVRDAELAQVFEK' A
#
# COMPACT_ATOMS: atom_id res chain seq x y z
N MET A 1 2.06 -0.37 15.21
CA MET A 1 1.55 0.96 14.83
C MET A 1 0.64 0.81 13.61
N LYS A 2 -0.22 1.80 13.31
CA LYS A 2 -0.91 1.87 12.01
C LYS A 2 0.00 2.59 11.01
N ILE A 3 0.28 1.98 9.85
CA ILE A 3 1.21 2.51 8.86
C ILE A 3 0.55 2.46 7.48
N LEU A 4 0.60 3.57 6.76
CA LEU A 4 0.20 3.66 5.35
C LEU A 4 1.45 3.66 4.47
N VAL A 5 1.54 2.73 3.54
CA VAL A 5 2.60 2.66 2.53
C VAL A 5 2.02 3.01 1.16
N THR A 6 2.44 4.13 0.59
CA THR A 6 2.10 4.50 -0.79
C THR A 6 3.05 3.81 -1.76
N GLY A 7 2.55 3.27 -2.87
CA GLY A 7 3.38 2.50 -3.81
C GLY A 7 3.74 1.11 -3.29
N GLY A 8 3.00 0.59 -2.31
CA GLY A 8 3.29 -0.67 -1.62
C GLY A 8 3.11 -1.92 -2.49
N ALA A 9 2.58 -1.80 -3.71
CA ALA A 9 2.56 -2.90 -4.69
C ALA A 9 3.77 -2.84 -5.65
N GLY A 10 4.63 -1.83 -5.53
CA GLY A 10 5.87 -1.69 -6.30
C GLY A 10 7.03 -2.54 -5.77
N PHE A 11 8.12 -2.62 -6.54
CA PHE A 11 9.28 -3.48 -6.24
C PHE A 11 9.86 -3.27 -4.83
N ILE A 12 10.13 -2.03 -4.43
CA ILE A 12 10.66 -1.74 -3.08
C ILE A 12 9.53 -1.74 -2.04
N GLY A 13 8.39 -1.15 -2.40
CA GLY A 13 7.27 -0.96 -1.50
C GLY A 13 6.72 -2.26 -0.94
N SER A 14 6.64 -3.32 -1.75
CA SER A 14 6.13 -4.62 -1.31
C SER A 14 7.00 -5.26 -0.22
N HIS A 15 8.31 -5.20 -0.38
CA HIS A 15 9.24 -5.72 0.62
C HIS A 15 9.20 -4.91 1.92
N VAL A 16 9.00 -3.58 1.82
CA VAL A 16 8.79 -2.74 3.01
C VAL A 16 7.49 -3.14 3.72
N VAL A 17 6.40 -3.37 2.97
CA VAL A 17 5.13 -3.85 3.51
C VAL A 17 5.32 -5.19 4.23
N ASP A 18 6.02 -6.14 3.62
CA ASP A 18 6.31 -7.45 4.22
C ASP A 18 7.03 -7.30 5.57
N VAL A 19 8.12 -6.55 5.61
CA VAL A 19 8.92 -6.33 6.83
C VAL A 19 8.10 -5.63 7.92
N LEU A 20 7.30 -4.63 7.58
CA LEU A 20 6.45 -3.93 8.56
C LEU A 20 5.38 -4.83 9.15
N ILE A 21 4.78 -5.70 8.33
CA ILE A 21 3.80 -6.69 8.79
C ILE A 21 4.47 -7.75 9.67
N GLU A 22 5.65 -8.24 9.28
CA GLU A 22 6.44 -9.19 10.09
C GLU A 22 6.84 -8.58 11.45
N ALA A 23 7.11 -7.28 11.50
CA ALA A 23 7.33 -6.53 12.73
C ALA A 23 6.06 -6.31 13.58
N GLY A 24 4.91 -6.86 13.18
CA GLY A 24 3.65 -6.80 13.92
C GLY A 24 2.90 -5.47 13.77
N HIS A 25 3.14 -4.72 12.71
CA HIS A 25 2.39 -3.50 12.42
C HIS A 25 1.12 -3.78 11.59
N SER A 26 0.12 -2.91 11.75
CA SER A 26 -1.06 -2.90 10.88
C SER A 26 -0.73 -2.01 9.69
N VAL A 27 -0.69 -2.60 8.50
CA VAL A 27 -0.24 -1.92 7.28
C VAL A 27 -1.39 -1.79 6.30
N ALA A 28 -1.59 -0.57 5.80
CA ALA A 28 -2.41 -0.27 4.65
C ALA A 28 -1.52 0.11 3.46
N VAL A 29 -1.94 -0.25 2.25
CA VAL A 29 -1.27 0.08 0.99
C VAL A 29 -2.20 0.93 0.14
N VAL A 30 -1.69 2.06 -0.35
CA VAL A 30 -2.31 2.84 -1.44
C VAL A 30 -1.43 2.71 -2.66
N ASP A 31 -1.98 2.20 -3.76
CA ASP A 31 -1.27 2.10 -5.04
C ASP A 31 -2.27 2.18 -6.19
N CYS A 32 -1.98 2.99 -7.22
CA CYS A 32 -2.84 3.11 -8.40
C CYS A 32 -2.63 1.98 -9.42
N LEU A 33 -1.64 1.11 -9.21
CA LEU A 33 -1.26 0.01 -10.11
C LEU A 33 -0.99 0.51 -11.53
N TRP A 34 -0.25 1.62 -11.63
CA TRP A 34 0.01 2.29 -12.90
C TRP A 34 0.62 1.32 -13.93
N GLU A 35 -0.03 1.21 -15.09
CA GLU A 35 0.25 0.16 -16.07
C GLU A 35 1.63 0.25 -16.74
N HIS A 36 2.26 1.43 -16.73
CA HIS A 36 3.56 1.69 -17.37
C HIS A 36 4.77 1.58 -16.43
N GLY A 37 4.62 0.92 -15.27
CA GLY A 37 5.73 0.67 -14.35
C GLY A 37 5.41 0.82 -12.87
N GLY A 38 4.13 0.91 -12.52
CA GLY A 38 3.65 0.91 -11.14
C GLY A 38 3.56 -0.49 -10.53
N GLY A 39 2.89 -0.55 -9.39
CA GLY A 39 2.75 -1.79 -8.63
C GLY A 39 1.93 -2.87 -9.33
N ARG A 40 2.14 -4.12 -8.93
CA ARG A 40 1.40 -5.30 -9.42
C ARG A 40 0.60 -5.92 -8.29
N MET A 41 -0.61 -6.40 -8.60
CA MET A 41 -1.46 -7.09 -7.63
C MET A 41 -0.74 -8.27 -6.96
N GLU A 42 0.13 -8.94 -7.72
CA GLU A 42 0.95 -10.09 -7.28
C GLU A 42 1.93 -9.74 -6.15
N ASN A 43 2.32 -8.47 -6.04
CA ASN A 43 3.27 -7.99 -5.03
C ASN A 43 2.57 -7.60 -3.71
N LEU A 44 1.24 -7.61 -3.65
CA LEU A 44 0.52 -7.22 -2.45
C LEU A 44 0.60 -8.32 -1.40
N ASN A 45 1.07 -7.96 -0.20
CA ASN A 45 0.95 -8.85 0.95
C ASN A 45 -0.53 -9.07 1.29
N PRO A 46 -1.02 -10.32 1.41
CA PRO A 46 -2.43 -10.61 1.68
C PRO A 46 -2.90 -10.14 3.07
N ARG A 47 -1.97 -9.83 3.99
CA ARG A 47 -2.27 -9.26 5.31
C ARG A 47 -2.36 -7.74 5.32
N ALA A 48 -1.95 -7.07 4.24
CA ALA A 48 -2.11 -5.62 4.11
C ALA A 48 -3.55 -5.26 3.71
N THR A 49 -4.07 -4.16 4.24
CA THR A 49 -5.31 -3.57 3.69
C THR A 49 -4.96 -2.82 2.41
N PHE A 50 -5.58 -3.15 1.28
CA PHE A 50 -5.26 -2.52 0.00
C PHE A 50 -6.33 -1.53 -0.46
N TYR A 51 -5.89 -0.33 -0.85
CA TYR A 51 -6.68 0.70 -1.50
C TYR A 51 -6.11 0.96 -2.89
N LYS A 52 -6.86 0.55 -3.93
CA LYS A 52 -6.52 0.90 -5.31
C LYS A 52 -6.93 2.35 -5.58
N MET A 53 -5.97 3.27 -5.47
CA MET A 53 -6.21 4.72 -5.51
C MET A 53 -4.91 5.43 -5.90
N ASP A 54 -5.00 6.59 -6.53
CA ASP A 54 -3.85 7.47 -6.75
C ASP A 54 -3.64 8.35 -5.51
N VAL A 55 -2.39 8.53 -5.09
CA VAL A 55 -2.07 9.39 -3.94
C VAL A 55 -2.44 10.86 -4.17
N ARG A 56 -2.71 11.26 -5.41
CA ARG A 56 -3.16 12.60 -5.80
C ARG A 56 -4.67 12.77 -5.68
N ASP A 57 -5.43 11.70 -5.48
CA ASP A 57 -6.89 11.75 -5.34
C ASP A 57 -7.27 12.48 -4.05
N ALA A 58 -8.25 13.38 -4.12
CA ALA A 58 -8.69 14.16 -2.97
C ALA A 58 -9.29 13.25 -1.87
N GLU A 59 -9.87 12.14 -2.28
CA GLU A 59 -10.46 11.09 -1.46
C GLU A 59 -9.43 10.35 -0.60
N LEU A 60 -8.12 10.50 -0.85
CA LEU A 60 -7.07 9.89 -0.03
C LEU A 60 -7.22 10.26 1.46
N ALA A 61 -7.73 11.45 1.76
CA ALA A 61 -7.98 11.90 3.14
C ALA A 61 -8.84 10.89 3.94
N GLN A 62 -9.79 10.22 3.29
CA GLN A 62 -10.69 9.25 3.92
C GLN A 62 -9.97 7.98 4.40
N VAL A 63 -8.77 7.68 3.89
CA VAL A 63 -7.96 6.54 4.34
C VAL A 63 -7.46 6.74 5.77
N PHE A 64 -7.19 7.99 6.16
CA PHE A 64 -6.68 8.32 7.50
C PHE A 64 -7.74 8.31 8.59
N GLU A 65 -9.02 8.28 8.21
CA GLU A 65 -10.16 8.24 9.14
C GLU A 65 -10.50 6.81 9.62
N LYS A 66 -9.85 5.78 9.05
CA LYS A 66 -10.07 4.36 9.33
C LYS A 66 -9.08 3.78 10.36
#